data_AF-A0AAV5YS48-F1
#
_entry.id   AF-A0AAV5YS48-F1
#
_cell.length_a   1.000
_cell.length_b   1.000
_cell.length_c   1.000
_cell.angle_alpha   90.00
_cell.angle_beta   90.00
_cell.angle_gamma   90.00
#
_symmetry.space_group_name_H-M   'P 1'
#
loop_
_entity.id
_entity.type
_entity.pdbx_description
1 polymer ?
#
loop_
_entity_poly.entity_id
_entity_poly.type
_entity_poly.pdbx_seq_one_letter_code
_entity_poly.pdbx_strand_id
1 'polypeptide(L)'
;MGTEITHCGPVGAGQAVKLMNNMVVAQTVVALAEAMAVARASGAVEPRVLFETLAKGSADSFVLRNHGMKSLLPDTHPTQGAFPTSYIIKDLSYALALAESAGLTLEQATTTRRLMERTAEAGYRHHYYTAVSRVIAREGERMPQYIPSPRQWVREQVELYEGSGGTQGTTLRDTGLPVIIVTHTGNKTGATRKTPLMRVKDGANYVLVGSMGGAPTNPVWVYNLRERPDVEIRDHTAVRPMRVREVRDEGERARLWKLAVAAFPPYEEYQGKTSRRIPVFVAEPRA
;
A
#
# COMPACT_ATOMS: atom_id res chain seq x y z
N MET A 1 -35.22 18.07 16.92
CA MET A 1 -35.79 18.89 15.83
C MET A 1 -35.10 20.23 15.87
N GLY A 2 -34.73 20.83 14.73
CA GLY A 2 -34.11 22.16 14.72
C GLY A 2 -35.09 23.22 15.23
N THR A 3 -34.63 24.16 16.05
CA THR A 3 -35.46 25.23 16.64
C THR A 3 -35.49 26.50 15.78
N GLU A 4 -34.62 26.59 14.77
CA GLU A 4 -34.53 27.73 13.86
C GLU A 4 -35.27 27.44 12.55
N ILE A 5 -36.05 28.42 12.10
CA ILE A 5 -36.83 28.38 10.86
C ILE A 5 -36.33 29.50 9.95
N THR A 6 -35.91 29.13 8.73
CA THR A 6 -35.42 30.07 7.72
C THR A 6 -36.30 30.00 6.47
N HIS A 7 -36.78 31.14 5.98
CA HIS A 7 -37.52 31.21 4.73
C HIS A 7 -36.55 31.18 3.53
N CYS A 8 -36.54 30.07 2.78
CA CYS A 8 -35.58 29.85 1.69
C CYS A 8 -35.98 30.47 0.33
N GLY A 9 -37.21 30.97 0.18
CA GLY A 9 -37.72 31.51 -1.09
C GLY A 9 -38.97 30.77 -1.59
N PRO A 10 -39.26 30.80 -2.92
CA PRO A 10 -40.46 30.19 -3.49
C PRO A 10 -40.47 28.65 -3.37
N VAL A 11 -41.57 28.04 -3.77
CA VAL A 11 -41.73 26.57 -3.79
C VAL A 11 -40.54 25.91 -4.48
N GLY A 12 -39.92 24.94 -3.79
CA GLY A 12 -38.72 24.24 -4.24
C GLY A 12 -37.39 24.81 -3.74
N ALA A 13 -37.33 26.08 -3.30
CA ALA A 13 -36.08 26.70 -2.84
C ALA A 13 -35.47 25.99 -1.62
N GLY A 14 -36.30 25.53 -0.68
CA GLY A 14 -35.83 24.74 0.46
C GLY A 14 -35.19 23.41 0.07
N GLN A 15 -35.69 22.76 -0.99
CA GLN A 15 -35.08 21.54 -1.53
C GLN A 15 -33.73 21.85 -2.17
N ALA A 16 -33.63 22.91 -2.97
CA ALA A 16 -32.36 23.35 -3.55
C ALA A 16 -31.31 23.64 -2.47
N VAL A 17 -31.68 24.38 -1.41
CA VAL A 17 -30.81 24.64 -0.25
C VAL A 17 -30.35 23.35 0.40
N LYS A 18 -31.26 22.38 0.59
CA LYS A 18 -30.91 21.09 1.20
C LYS A 18 -29.92 20.29 0.34
N LEU A 19 -30.14 20.25 -0.97
CA LEU A 19 -29.24 19.58 -1.91
C LEU A 19 -27.85 20.21 -1.92
N MET A 20 -27.77 21.54 -1.99
CA MET A 20 -26.50 22.27 -1.94
C MET A 20 -25.77 22.04 -0.61
N ASN A 21 -26.48 22.08 0.52
CA ASN A 21 -25.89 21.77 1.82
C ASN A 21 -25.29 20.36 1.84
N ASN A 22 -26.06 19.35 1.39
CA ASN A 22 -25.58 17.97 1.39
C ASN A 22 -24.41 17.76 0.41
N MET A 23 -24.39 18.48 -0.72
CA MET A 23 -23.26 18.50 -1.65
C MET A 23 -21.99 19.03 -0.99
N VAL A 24 -22.05 20.22 -0.37
CA VAL A 24 -20.90 20.81 0.34
C VAL A 24 -20.42 19.89 1.46
N VAL A 25 -21.35 19.34 2.26
CA VAL A 25 -21.02 18.41 3.34
C VAL A 25 -20.30 17.16 2.81
N ALA A 26 -20.76 16.58 1.71
CA ALA A 26 -20.12 15.40 1.11
C ALA A 26 -18.71 15.71 0.60
N GLN A 27 -18.53 16.86 -0.08
CA GLN A 27 -17.24 17.31 -0.58
C GLN A 27 -16.25 17.54 0.56
N THR A 28 -16.68 18.19 1.65
CA THR A 28 -15.83 18.39 2.83
C THR A 28 -15.47 17.07 3.52
N VAL A 29 -16.39 16.09 3.59
CA VAL A 29 -16.05 14.76 4.12
C VAL A 29 -14.99 14.07 3.27
N VAL A 30 -15.07 14.16 1.94
CA VAL A 30 -14.03 13.62 1.05
C VAL A 30 -12.70 14.32 1.29
N ALA A 31 -12.66 15.65 1.35
CA ALA A 31 -11.44 16.40 1.60
C ALA A 31 -10.78 16.03 2.95
N LEU A 32 -11.58 15.87 4.01
CA LEU A 32 -11.10 15.42 5.32
C LEU A 32 -10.57 13.98 5.29
N ALA A 33 -11.26 13.09 4.57
CA ALA A 33 -10.84 11.72 4.41
C ALA A 33 -9.52 11.62 3.62
N GLU A 34 -9.32 12.44 2.59
CA GLU A 34 -8.06 12.55 1.84
C GLU A 34 -6.91 13.09 2.71
N ALA A 35 -7.14 14.18 3.45
CA ALA A 35 -6.14 14.74 4.36
C ALA A 35 -5.71 13.70 5.42
N MET A 36 -6.68 12.98 5.99
CA MET A 36 -6.41 11.89 6.93
C MET A 36 -5.65 10.73 6.27
N ALA A 37 -5.97 10.37 5.04
CA ALA A 37 -5.27 9.33 4.30
C ALA A 37 -3.80 9.71 4.04
N VAL A 38 -3.53 10.97 3.67
CA VAL A 38 -2.16 11.49 3.51
C VAL A 38 -1.39 11.46 4.84
N ALA A 39 -2.02 11.86 5.96
CA ALA A 39 -1.41 11.75 7.29
C ALA A 39 -1.01 10.31 7.61
N ARG A 40 -1.93 9.35 7.42
CA ARG A 40 -1.65 7.92 7.63
C ARG A 40 -0.54 7.39 6.73
N ALA A 41 -0.55 7.75 5.45
CA ALA A 41 0.40 7.23 4.46
C ALA A 41 1.81 7.81 4.62
N SER A 42 1.92 9.10 4.94
CA SER A 42 3.21 9.76 5.12
C SER A 42 3.88 9.41 6.46
N GLY A 43 3.09 9.08 7.49
CA GLY A 43 3.58 8.89 8.86
C GLY A 43 4.13 10.16 9.51
N ALA A 44 4.03 11.31 8.84
CA ALA A 44 4.59 12.58 9.32
C ALA A 44 3.76 13.22 10.43
N VAL A 45 2.46 12.96 10.45
CA VAL A 45 1.51 13.47 11.46
C VAL A 45 0.50 12.40 11.79
N GLU A 46 0.20 12.24 13.07
CA GLU A 46 -0.85 11.32 13.52
C GLU A 46 -2.24 11.93 13.18
N PRO A 47 -3.21 11.13 12.68
CA PRO A 47 -4.53 11.62 12.26
C PRO A 47 -5.30 12.47 13.26
N ARG A 48 -5.28 12.12 14.56
CA ARG A 48 -5.94 12.92 15.60
C ARG A 48 -5.25 14.26 15.75
N VAL A 49 -3.91 14.29 15.78
CA VAL A 49 -3.14 15.55 15.82
C VAL A 49 -3.51 16.44 14.63
N LEU A 50 -3.58 15.88 13.41
CA LEU A 50 -4.02 16.62 12.22
C LEU A 50 -5.40 17.26 12.44
N PHE A 51 -6.42 16.47 12.79
CA PHE A 51 -7.78 16.99 12.92
C PHE A 51 -7.95 17.98 14.07
N GLU A 52 -7.26 17.78 15.19
CA GLU A 52 -7.24 18.74 16.31
C GLU A 52 -6.57 20.06 15.92
N THR A 53 -5.54 20.04 15.06
CA THR A 53 -4.93 21.25 14.50
C THR A 53 -5.88 21.94 13.50
N LEU A 54 -6.51 21.19 12.59
CA LEU A 54 -7.47 21.76 11.64
C LEU A 54 -8.65 22.44 12.34
N ALA A 55 -9.13 21.86 13.44
CA ALA A 55 -10.24 22.40 14.24
C ALA A 55 -9.92 23.74 14.94
N LYS A 56 -8.64 24.15 14.98
CA LYS A 56 -8.19 25.44 15.54
C LYS A 56 -7.85 26.47 14.47
N GLY A 57 -7.92 26.10 13.19
CA GLY A 57 -7.56 26.95 12.06
C GLY A 57 -8.70 27.14 11.06
N SER A 58 -8.36 27.68 9.89
CA SER A 58 -9.32 27.97 8.82
C SER A 58 -10.02 26.75 8.22
N ALA A 59 -9.56 25.54 8.57
CA ALA A 59 -10.17 24.28 8.16
C ALA A 59 -11.26 23.79 9.15
N ASP A 60 -11.51 24.50 10.26
CA ASP A 60 -12.59 24.13 11.18
C ASP A 60 -13.95 24.22 10.50
N SER A 61 -14.81 23.25 10.80
CA SER A 61 -16.16 23.18 10.28
C SER A 61 -17.03 22.26 11.13
N PHE A 62 -18.35 22.43 11.03
CA PHE A 62 -19.30 21.46 11.57
C PHE A 62 -19.00 20.04 11.06
N VAL A 63 -18.61 19.93 9.79
CA VAL A 63 -18.28 18.64 9.14
C VAL A 63 -17.05 18.01 9.77
N LEU A 64 -15.98 18.76 10.04
CA LEU A 64 -14.80 18.26 10.76
C LEU A 64 -15.17 17.77 12.15
N ARG A 65 -15.90 18.57 12.93
CA ARG A 65 -16.25 18.23 14.33
C ARG A 65 -17.21 17.05 14.44
N ASN A 66 -18.15 16.90 13.51
CA ASN A 66 -19.17 15.84 13.59
C ASN A 66 -18.88 14.61 12.73
N HIS A 67 -18.40 14.79 11.50
CA HIS A 67 -18.11 13.67 10.60
C HIS A 67 -16.64 13.24 10.70
N GLY A 68 -15.73 14.23 10.76
CA GLY A 68 -14.30 14.00 10.99
C GLY A 68 -14.01 13.31 12.33
N MET A 69 -14.21 14.02 13.43
CA MET A 69 -13.81 13.56 14.77
C MET A 69 -14.61 12.36 15.27
N LYS A 70 -15.92 12.28 14.97
CA LYS A 70 -16.80 11.23 15.55
C LYS A 70 -16.95 9.99 14.67
N SER A 71 -16.51 10.03 13.41
CA SER A 71 -16.66 8.89 12.49
C SER A 71 -15.41 8.58 11.68
N LEU A 72 -14.83 9.55 10.95
CA LEU A 72 -13.63 9.32 10.14
C LEU A 72 -12.42 8.93 11.02
N LEU A 73 -12.17 9.70 12.09
CA LEU A 73 -11.03 9.48 12.97
C LEU A 73 -11.05 8.10 13.66
N PRO A 74 -12.17 7.66 14.30
CA PRO A 74 -12.28 6.32 14.87
C PRO A 74 -12.58 5.20 13.85
N ASP A 75 -12.64 5.50 12.54
CA ASP A 75 -12.99 4.54 11.47
C ASP A 75 -14.30 3.75 11.75
N THR A 76 -15.33 4.47 12.22
CA THR A 76 -16.61 3.89 12.63
C THR A 76 -17.74 4.38 11.72
N HIS A 77 -18.33 3.45 10.96
CA HIS A 77 -19.32 3.74 9.90
C HIS A 77 -20.57 2.86 10.05
N PRO A 78 -21.48 3.16 11.00
CA PRO A 78 -22.63 2.29 11.29
C PRO A 78 -23.62 2.20 10.12
N THR A 79 -24.34 1.09 10.05
CA THR A 79 -25.44 0.85 9.08
C THR A 79 -26.82 1.20 9.65
N GLN A 80 -26.96 1.26 10.97
CA GLN A 80 -28.20 1.60 11.67
C GLN A 80 -28.12 3.02 12.25
N GLY A 81 -29.22 3.78 12.15
CA GLY A 81 -29.32 5.13 12.71
C GLY A 81 -28.41 6.17 12.03
N ALA A 82 -27.88 5.87 10.84
CA ALA A 82 -26.92 6.71 10.14
C ALA A 82 -27.42 7.09 8.73
N PHE A 83 -26.81 8.13 8.13
CA PHE A 83 -27.14 8.58 6.78
C PHE A 83 -26.31 7.80 5.73
N PRO A 84 -26.90 6.84 5.00
CA PRO A 84 -26.12 5.87 4.24
C PRO A 84 -25.49 6.46 2.97
N THR A 85 -24.43 5.82 2.48
CA THR A 85 -23.76 6.16 1.21
C THR A 85 -24.75 6.26 0.04
N SER A 86 -25.72 5.35 -0.05
CA SER A 86 -26.78 5.41 -1.07
C SER A 86 -27.62 6.69 -1.03
N TYR A 87 -27.84 7.28 0.14
CA TYR A 87 -28.61 8.52 0.26
C TYR A 87 -27.78 9.72 -0.17
N ILE A 88 -26.49 9.78 0.17
CA ILE A 88 -25.65 10.88 -0.29
C ILE A 88 -25.43 10.84 -1.80
N ILE A 89 -25.33 9.64 -2.41
CA ILE A 89 -25.27 9.49 -3.88
C ILE A 89 -26.52 10.09 -4.52
N LYS A 90 -27.70 9.77 -3.99
CA LYS A 90 -28.97 10.31 -4.50
C LYS A 90 -29.00 11.84 -4.44
N ASP A 91 -28.62 12.43 -3.31
CA ASP A 91 -28.62 13.88 -3.14
C ASP A 91 -27.59 14.58 -4.04
N LEU A 92 -26.40 13.99 -4.21
CA LEU A 92 -25.40 14.47 -5.16
C LEU A 92 -25.89 14.40 -6.61
N SER A 93 -26.60 13.33 -6.99
CA SER A 93 -27.21 13.22 -8.32
C SER A 93 -28.25 14.30 -8.57
N TYR A 94 -29.09 14.62 -7.58
CA TYR A 94 -30.04 15.72 -7.71
C TYR A 94 -29.37 17.10 -7.75
N ALA A 95 -28.31 17.33 -6.97
CA ALA A 95 -27.54 18.57 -7.04
C ALA A 95 -26.87 18.76 -8.41
N LEU A 96 -26.29 17.69 -8.98
CA LEU A 96 -25.70 17.72 -10.32
C LEU A 96 -26.75 17.96 -11.41
N ALA A 97 -27.92 17.31 -11.33
CA ALA A 97 -29.02 17.55 -12.28
C ALA A 97 -29.55 18.99 -12.21
N LEU A 98 -29.67 19.55 -11.00
CA LEU A 98 -30.03 20.96 -10.83
C LEU A 98 -28.97 21.89 -11.44
N ALA A 99 -27.68 21.62 -11.22
CA ALA A 99 -26.59 22.39 -11.81
C ALA A 99 -26.60 22.31 -13.34
N GLU A 100 -26.80 21.11 -13.90
CA GLU A 100 -26.92 20.90 -15.35
C GLU A 100 -28.09 21.70 -15.95
N SER A 101 -29.25 21.72 -15.28
CA SER A 101 -30.40 22.53 -15.70
C SER A 101 -30.12 24.04 -15.71
N ALA A 102 -29.12 24.48 -14.93
CA ALA A 102 -28.63 25.85 -14.87
C ALA A 102 -27.40 26.10 -15.78
N GLY A 103 -26.97 25.11 -16.58
CA GLY A 103 -25.81 25.21 -17.46
C GLY A 103 -24.45 25.18 -16.74
N LEU A 104 -24.41 24.68 -15.50
CA LEU A 104 -23.19 24.62 -14.68
C LEU A 104 -22.58 23.21 -14.69
N THR A 105 -21.25 23.16 -14.83
CA THR A 105 -20.47 21.93 -14.64
C THR A 105 -19.77 21.96 -13.28
N LEU A 106 -20.02 20.95 -12.44
CA LEU A 106 -19.47 20.89 -11.08
C LEU A 106 -18.43 19.76 -10.97
N GLU A 107 -17.15 20.07 -11.21
CA GLU A 107 -16.07 19.07 -11.23
C GLU A 107 -15.90 18.34 -9.90
N GLN A 108 -15.88 19.10 -8.80
CA GLN A 108 -15.70 18.54 -7.47
C GLN A 108 -16.88 17.66 -7.08
N ALA A 109 -18.13 18.13 -7.28
CA ALA A 109 -19.33 17.35 -6.95
C ALA A 109 -19.42 16.07 -7.80
N THR A 110 -19.04 16.14 -9.08
CA THR A 110 -18.99 14.97 -9.98
C THR A 110 -17.97 13.95 -9.47
N THR A 111 -16.78 14.39 -9.10
CA THR A 111 -15.73 13.51 -8.57
C THR A 111 -16.13 12.92 -7.22
N THR A 112 -16.73 13.72 -6.33
CA THR A 112 -17.28 13.25 -5.05
C THR A 112 -18.35 12.18 -5.27
N ARG A 113 -19.30 12.38 -6.19
CA ARG A 113 -20.32 11.36 -6.51
C ARG A 113 -19.69 10.06 -6.98
N ARG A 114 -18.76 10.14 -7.95
CA ARG A 114 -18.04 8.97 -8.47
C ARG A 114 -17.33 8.18 -7.36
N LEU A 115 -16.73 8.88 -6.40
CA LEU A 115 -16.07 8.24 -5.27
C LEU A 115 -17.06 7.60 -4.28
N MET A 116 -18.23 8.21 -4.08
CA MET A 116 -19.32 7.61 -3.29
C MET A 116 -19.91 6.38 -3.99
N GLU A 117 -20.06 6.40 -5.31
CA GLU A 117 -20.49 5.24 -6.11
C GLU A 117 -19.53 4.07 -5.95
N ARG A 118 -18.22 4.30 -6.12
CA ARG A 118 -17.16 3.32 -5.83
C ARG A 118 -17.23 2.79 -4.39
N THR A 119 -17.54 3.65 -3.43
CA THR A 119 -17.72 3.28 -2.02
C THR A 119 -18.91 2.35 -1.84
N ALA A 120 -20.03 2.62 -2.51
CA ALA A 120 -21.20 1.76 -2.48
C ALA A 120 -20.92 0.39 -3.12
N GLU A 121 -20.18 0.37 -4.24
CA GLU A 121 -19.74 -0.85 -4.94
C GLU A 121 -18.77 -1.69 -4.10
N ALA A 122 -17.93 -1.07 -3.29
CA ALA A 122 -17.01 -1.74 -2.37
C ALA A 122 -17.67 -2.35 -1.12
N GLY A 123 -19.00 -2.51 -1.11
CA GLY A 123 -19.77 -3.10 0.00
C GLY A 123 -20.26 -2.11 1.05
N TYR A 124 -20.02 -0.80 0.89
CA TYR A 124 -20.39 0.22 1.88
C TYR A 124 -21.67 0.99 1.55
N ARG A 125 -22.53 0.45 0.67
CA ARG A 125 -23.77 1.10 0.21
C ARG A 125 -24.71 1.55 1.33
N HIS A 126 -24.83 0.74 2.38
CA HIS A 126 -25.72 0.96 3.52
C HIS A 126 -24.99 1.49 4.76
N HIS A 127 -23.67 1.62 4.70
CA HIS A 127 -22.89 2.20 5.79
C HIS A 127 -23.00 3.72 5.75
N TYR A 128 -22.73 4.35 6.89
CA TYR A 128 -22.61 5.80 6.96
C TYR A 128 -21.66 6.32 5.88
N TYR A 129 -22.04 7.36 5.15
CA TYR A 129 -21.32 7.80 3.94
C TYR A 129 -19.86 8.22 4.17
N THR A 130 -19.47 8.47 5.42
CA THR A 130 -18.06 8.65 5.81
C THR A 130 -17.19 7.41 5.55
N ALA A 131 -17.79 6.24 5.28
CA ALA A 131 -17.10 5.02 4.84
C ALA A 131 -16.29 5.20 3.55
N VAL A 132 -16.49 6.32 2.84
CA VAL A 132 -15.61 6.75 1.75
C VAL A 132 -14.14 6.79 2.16
N SER A 133 -13.84 7.04 3.44
CA SER A 133 -12.50 6.92 4.00
C SER A 133 -11.89 5.56 3.76
N ARG A 134 -12.65 4.46 3.73
CA ARG A 134 -12.14 3.11 3.51
C ARG A 134 -11.79 2.83 2.07
N VAL A 135 -12.39 3.56 1.12
CA VAL A 135 -12.05 3.48 -0.30
C VAL A 135 -10.93 4.46 -0.67
N ILE A 136 -10.87 5.62 -0.02
CA ILE A 136 -9.72 6.55 -0.12
C ILE A 136 -8.48 5.94 0.55
N ALA A 137 -8.65 5.39 1.76
CA ALA A 137 -7.58 4.76 2.54
C ALA A 137 -7.21 3.37 2.02
N ARG A 138 -7.92 2.85 1.02
CA ARG A 138 -7.54 1.62 0.33
C ARG A 138 -7.90 1.63 -1.16
N GLU A 139 -6.94 2.10 -1.96
CA GLU A 139 -6.31 1.16 -2.90
C GLU A 139 -5.21 0.40 -2.15
N GLY A 140 -5.60 -0.28 -1.07
CA GLY A 140 -4.73 -0.85 -0.04
C GLY A 140 -4.89 -2.37 0.09
N GLU A 141 -5.47 -2.99 -0.94
CA GLU A 141 -4.88 -4.17 -1.55
C GLU A 141 -4.07 -3.78 -2.80
N ARG A 142 -3.51 -2.56 -2.89
CA ARG A 142 -2.34 -2.40 -3.76
C ARG A 142 -1.19 -3.12 -3.09
N MET A 143 -0.64 -4.07 -3.85
CA MET A 143 0.69 -4.60 -3.67
C MET A 143 1.60 -3.51 -3.09
N PRO A 144 2.40 -3.80 -2.05
CA PRO A 144 3.23 -2.78 -1.43
C PRO A 144 4.02 -2.08 -2.54
N GLN A 145 3.98 -0.74 -2.64
CA GLN A 145 4.49 -0.01 -3.81
C GLN A 145 5.84 -0.60 -4.23
N TYR A 146 5.93 -1.20 -5.42
CA TYR A 146 7.19 -1.77 -5.86
C TYR A 146 8.16 -0.62 -6.10
N ILE A 147 9.18 -0.53 -5.25
CA ILE A 147 10.25 0.45 -5.42
C ILE A 147 11.46 -0.32 -5.97
N PRO A 148 11.76 -0.17 -7.27
CA PRO A 148 12.80 -0.94 -7.91
C PRO A 148 14.19 -0.54 -7.39
N SER A 149 15.18 -1.40 -7.63
CA SER A 149 16.57 -1.14 -7.19
C SER A 149 17.09 0.17 -7.79
N PRO A 150 17.89 1.00 -7.09
CA PRO A 150 18.53 2.17 -7.72
C PRO A 150 19.57 1.79 -8.80
N ARG A 151 20.03 0.54 -8.82
CA ARG A 151 20.94 0.02 -9.86
C ARG A 151 20.16 -0.37 -11.11
N GLN A 152 20.42 0.31 -12.23
CA GLN A 152 19.73 0.12 -13.50
C GLN A 152 19.67 -1.35 -13.94
N TRP A 153 20.81 -2.03 -14.05
CA TRP A 153 20.86 -3.43 -14.49
C TRP A 153 20.04 -4.39 -13.60
N VAL A 154 19.89 -4.08 -12.30
CA VAL A 154 19.07 -4.90 -11.39
C VAL A 154 17.58 -4.71 -11.72
N ARG A 155 17.16 -3.48 -12.02
CA ARG A 155 15.77 -3.19 -12.42
C ARG A 155 15.43 -3.88 -13.72
N GLU A 156 16.27 -3.70 -14.73
CA GLU A 156 16.10 -4.27 -16.06
C GLU A 156 16.04 -5.80 -16.01
N GLN A 157 16.89 -6.44 -15.19
CA GLN A 157 16.84 -7.89 -15.00
C GLN A 157 15.51 -8.34 -14.37
N VAL A 158 15.04 -7.65 -13.32
CA VAL A 158 13.76 -7.98 -12.68
C VAL A 158 12.60 -7.79 -13.67
N GLU A 159 12.57 -6.66 -14.38
CA GLU A 159 11.54 -6.36 -15.37
C GLU A 159 11.51 -7.39 -16.50
N LEU A 160 12.67 -7.78 -17.04
CA LEU A 160 12.77 -8.82 -18.06
C LEU A 160 12.33 -10.19 -17.52
N TYR A 161 12.77 -10.55 -16.32
CA TYR A 161 12.47 -11.86 -15.74
C TYR A 161 10.98 -12.02 -15.40
N GLU A 162 10.37 -10.99 -14.83
CA GLU A 162 8.94 -11.03 -14.50
C GLU A 162 8.04 -10.76 -15.71
N GLY A 163 8.41 -9.81 -16.57
CA GLY A 163 7.65 -9.46 -17.78
C GLY A 163 7.59 -10.61 -18.80
N SER A 164 8.62 -11.46 -18.84
CA SER A 164 8.65 -12.68 -19.64
C SER A 164 7.97 -13.90 -18.95
N GLY A 165 7.35 -13.71 -17.78
CA GLY A 165 6.74 -14.79 -17.02
C GLY A 165 7.73 -15.84 -16.50
N GLY A 166 9.02 -15.50 -16.37
CA GLY A 166 10.04 -16.42 -15.88
C GLY A 166 10.87 -17.12 -16.97
N THR A 167 10.82 -16.64 -18.22
CA THR A 167 11.46 -17.32 -19.37
C THR A 167 12.71 -16.60 -19.91
N GLN A 168 12.87 -15.31 -19.63
CA GLN A 168 14.04 -14.50 -20.01
C GLN A 168 14.68 -13.87 -18.77
N GLY A 169 15.93 -13.38 -18.86
CA GLY A 169 16.61 -12.71 -17.74
C GLY A 169 16.90 -13.61 -16.51
N THR A 170 16.85 -14.94 -16.70
CA THR A 170 16.88 -15.95 -15.63
C THR A 170 18.27 -16.29 -15.11
N THR A 171 19.31 -15.68 -15.71
CA THR A 171 20.73 -15.90 -15.36
C THR A 171 21.40 -14.60 -14.93
N LEU A 172 22.46 -14.70 -14.13
CA LEU A 172 23.27 -13.56 -13.74
C LEU A 172 24.06 -13.03 -14.95
N ARG A 173 23.54 -12.00 -15.62
CA ARG A 173 24.16 -11.41 -16.82
C ARG A 173 24.52 -12.53 -17.83
N ASP A 174 25.70 -12.43 -18.42
CA ASP A 174 26.20 -13.38 -19.42
C ASP A 174 26.89 -14.61 -18.82
N THR A 175 26.83 -14.81 -17.49
CA THR A 175 27.51 -15.94 -16.84
C THR A 175 26.81 -17.29 -17.06
N GLY A 176 25.56 -17.28 -17.51
CA GLY A 176 24.72 -18.47 -17.62
C GLY A 176 24.27 -19.08 -16.28
N LEU A 177 24.72 -18.53 -15.15
CA LEU A 177 24.38 -19.07 -13.83
C LEU A 177 22.98 -18.61 -13.39
N PRO A 178 22.11 -19.52 -12.94
CA PRO A 178 20.70 -19.21 -12.70
C PRO A 178 20.49 -18.32 -11.48
N VAL A 179 19.49 -17.45 -11.56
CA VAL A 179 19.02 -16.60 -10.46
C VAL A 179 17.54 -16.83 -10.15
N ILE A 180 17.15 -16.48 -8.92
CA ILE A 180 15.77 -16.36 -8.46
C ILE A 180 15.45 -14.89 -8.17
N ILE A 181 14.18 -14.52 -8.25
CA ILE A 181 13.72 -13.22 -7.71
C ILE A 181 13.15 -13.46 -6.33
N VAL A 182 13.70 -12.77 -5.33
CA VAL A 182 13.14 -12.72 -3.99
C VAL A 182 12.37 -11.41 -3.83
N THR A 183 11.06 -11.54 -3.68
CA THR A 183 10.14 -10.45 -3.35
C THR A 183 10.01 -10.36 -1.83
N HIS A 184 10.37 -9.20 -1.26
CA HIS A 184 10.36 -8.95 0.19
C HIS A 184 9.83 -7.56 0.52
N THR A 185 9.53 -7.32 1.80
CA THR A 185 8.99 -6.04 2.27
C THR A 185 10.08 -5.18 2.89
N GLY A 186 10.21 -3.94 2.44
CA GLY A 186 11.13 -2.95 3.03
C GLY A 186 10.83 -2.72 4.52
N ASN A 187 11.79 -2.95 5.42
CA ASN A 187 11.56 -2.83 6.87
C ASN A 187 11.20 -1.40 7.31
N LYS A 188 11.77 -0.39 6.66
CA LYS A 188 11.49 1.03 6.94
C LYS A 188 10.31 1.58 6.15
N THR A 189 10.14 1.14 4.90
CA THR A 189 9.21 1.78 3.95
C THR A 189 7.93 0.99 3.73
N GLY A 190 7.84 -0.26 4.17
CA GLY A 190 6.72 -1.16 3.85
C GLY A 190 6.57 -1.53 2.36
N ALA A 191 7.44 -1.02 1.50
CA ALA A 191 7.38 -1.16 0.04
C ALA A 191 7.80 -2.56 -0.44
N THR A 192 7.26 -3.01 -1.58
CA THR A 192 7.71 -4.26 -2.21
C THR A 192 9.09 -4.00 -2.78
N ARG A 193 10.02 -4.89 -2.48
CA ARG A 193 11.37 -4.90 -3.02
C ARG A 193 11.60 -6.24 -3.70
N LYS A 194 12.27 -6.21 -4.85
CA LYS A 194 12.61 -7.40 -5.60
C LYS A 194 14.12 -7.46 -5.73
N THR A 195 14.70 -8.60 -5.42
CA THR A 195 16.15 -8.78 -5.41
C THR A 195 16.50 -10.08 -6.13
N PRO A 196 17.17 -9.99 -7.29
CA PRO A 196 17.79 -11.16 -7.92
C PRO A 196 18.89 -11.71 -7.01
N LEU A 197 18.83 -13.00 -6.70
CA LEU A 197 19.85 -13.72 -5.95
C LEU A 197 20.23 -15.01 -6.68
N MET A 198 21.43 -15.52 -6.44
CA MET A 198 21.87 -16.80 -7.01
C MET A 198 20.92 -17.92 -6.61
N ARG A 199 20.58 -18.78 -7.57
CA ARG A 199 19.69 -19.92 -7.33
C ARG A 199 20.45 -21.04 -6.63
N VAL A 200 20.38 -21.06 -5.31
CA VAL A 200 20.96 -22.12 -4.46
C VAL A 200 19.84 -22.95 -3.85
N LYS A 201 19.73 -24.22 -4.24
CA LYS A 201 18.70 -25.14 -3.72
C LYS A 201 19.22 -26.02 -2.59
N ASP A 202 18.34 -26.29 -1.64
CA ASP A 202 18.52 -27.28 -0.58
C ASP A 202 17.20 -28.08 -0.46
N GLY A 203 17.05 -29.12 -1.29
CA GLY A 203 15.77 -29.81 -1.45
C GLY A 203 14.66 -28.87 -1.95
N ALA A 204 13.61 -28.70 -1.15
CA ALA A 204 12.51 -27.78 -1.41
C ALA A 204 12.80 -26.32 -0.98
N ASN A 205 13.90 -26.10 -0.27
CA ASN A 205 14.29 -24.82 0.29
C ASN A 205 15.27 -24.08 -0.64
N TYR A 206 15.43 -22.77 -0.38
CA TYR A 206 16.43 -21.93 -1.05
C TYR A 206 17.40 -21.31 -0.05
N VAL A 207 18.67 -21.16 -0.44
CA VAL A 207 19.69 -20.48 0.36
C VAL A 207 19.90 -19.07 -0.18
N LEU A 208 19.72 -18.06 0.67
CA LEU A 208 19.89 -16.65 0.31
C LEU A 208 21.15 -16.08 0.97
N VAL A 209 22.08 -15.57 0.16
CA VAL A 209 23.41 -15.14 0.64
C VAL A 209 23.58 -13.62 0.55
N GLY A 210 23.76 -12.98 1.72
CA GLY A 210 23.92 -11.53 1.91
C GLY A 210 25.31 -10.99 1.58
N SER A 211 25.93 -11.41 0.47
CA SER A 211 27.35 -11.12 0.21
C SER A 211 27.65 -9.73 -0.32
N MET A 212 26.79 -9.16 -1.18
CA MET A 212 27.03 -7.87 -1.87
C MET A 212 28.46 -7.77 -2.46
N GLY A 213 28.98 -8.85 -3.05
CA GLY A 213 30.32 -8.89 -3.63
C GLY A 213 31.49 -8.81 -2.64
N GLY A 214 31.25 -9.06 -1.35
CA GLY A 214 32.26 -8.92 -0.30
C GLY A 214 32.38 -7.50 0.26
N ALA A 215 31.43 -6.61 -0.05
CA ALA A 215 31.41 -5.26 0.53
C ALA A 215 31.40 -5.28 2.08
N PRO A 216 31.97 -4.27 2.76
CA PRO A 216 32.08 -4.23 4.22
C PRO A 216 30.72 -4.12 4.94
N THR A 217 29.65 -3.79 4.22
CA THR A 217 28.28 -3.66 4.75
C THR A 217 27.33 -4.69 4.15
N ASN A 218 26.28 -5.05 4.91
CA ASN A 218 25.24 -5.93 4.41
C ASN A 218 24.34 -5.21 3.40
N PRO A 219 23.83 -5.90 2.36
CA PRO A 219 22.83 -5.32 1.47
C PRO A 219 21.52 -5.07 2.23
N VAL A 220 20.77 -4.03 1.81
CA VAL A 220 19.57 -3.55 2.51
C VAL A 220 18.54 -4.67 2.77
N TRP A 221 18.38 -5.59 1.83
CA TRP A 221 17.43 -6.70 1.96
C TRP A 221 17.71 -7.62 3.16
N VAL A 222 18.96 -7.73 3.64
CA VAL A 222 19.27 -8.51 4.85
C VAL A 222 18.52 -7.96 6.06
N TYR A 223 18.44 -6.63 6.19
CA TYR A 223 17.70 -6.00 7.29
C TYR A 223 16.19 -6.14 7.10
N ASN A 224 15.71 -6.17 5.85
CA ASN A 224 14.30 -6.43 5.55
C ASN A 224 13.89 -7.82 6.01
N LEU A 225 14.67 -8.85 5.65
CA LEU A 225 14.36 -10.24 5.97
C LEU A 225 14.43 -10.57 7.46
N ARG A 226 15.30 -9.89 8.22
CA ARG A 226 15.37 -10.03 9.68
C ARG A 226 14.11 -9.54 10.38
N GLU A 227 13.51 -8.47 9.85
CA GLU A 227 12.30 -7.86 10.43
C GLU A 227 11.02 -8.51 9.90
N ARG A 228 10.99 -8.82 8.60
CA ARG A 228 9.83 -9.35 7.89
C ARG A 228 10.24 -10.61 7.12
N PRO A 229 10.13 -11.79 7.75
CA PRO A 229 10.68 -13.03 7.21
C PRO A 229 9.82 -13.63 6.09
N ASP A 230 8.67 -13.07 5.78
CA ASP A 230 7.80 -13.60 4.74
C ASP A 230 8.19 -13.03 3.38
N VAL A 231 8.44 -13.93 2.43
CA VAL A 231 8.89 -13.61 1.08
C VAL A 231 8.10 -14.40 0.05
N GLU A 232 8.19 -13.96 -1.19
CA GLU A 232 7.82 -14.78 -2.35
C GLU A 232 9.08 -15.02 -3.18
N ILE A 233 9.29 -16.27 -3.58
CA ILE A 233 10.40 -16.66 -4.46
C ILE A 233 9.85 -17.05 -5.83
N ARG A 234 10.35 -16.39 -6.87
CA ARG A 234 10.19 -16.79 -8.26
C ARG A 234 11.44 -17.54 -8.74
N ASP A 235 11.25 -18.78 -9.15
CA ASP A 235 12.23 -19.67 -9.78
C ASP A 235 11.67 -20.09 -11.15
N HIS A 236 12.10 -19.39 -12.20
CA HIS A 236 11.50 -19.44 -13.53
C HIS A 236 9.99 -19.14 -13.47
N THR A 237 9.16 -20.03 -14.01
CA THR A 237 7.70 -19.89 -14.05
C THR A 237 7.04 -20.19 -12.70
N ALA A 238 7.77 -20.81 -11.75
CA ALA A 238 7.23 -21.15 -10.45
C ALA A 238 7.37 -19.97 -9.48
N VAL A 239 6.26 -19.61 -8.83
CA VAL A 239 6.20 -18.55 -7.81
C VAL A 239 5.63 -19.16 -6.53
N ARG A 240 6.32 -19.00 -5.39
CA ARG A 240 5.91 -19.64 -4.13
C ARG A 240 6.11 -18.72 -2.93
N PRO A 241 5.14 -18.63 -2.01
CA PRO A 241 5.33 -17.98 -0.73
C PRO A 241 6.25 -18.83 0.16
N MET A 242 7.23 -18.19 0.79
CA MET A 242 8.22 -18.85 1.64
C MET A 242 8.44 -18.01 2.91
N ARG A 243 8.96 -18.66 3.95
CA ARG A 243 9.38 -17.97 5.18
C ARG A 243 10.89 -18.14 5.35
N VAL A 244 11.59 -17.05 5.61
CA VAL A 244 13.04 -17.05 5.77
C VAL A 244 13.46 -17.04 7.22
N ARG A 245 14.58 -17.69 7.50
CA ARG A 245 15.28 -17.62 8.78
C ARG A 245 16.77 -17.42 8.55
N GLU A 246 17.37 -16.51 9.32
CA GLU A 246 18.82 -16.37 9.35
C GLU A 246 19.47 -17.58 10.04
N VAL A 247 20.46 -18.17 9.39
CA VAL A 247 21.16 -19.36 9.85
C VAL A 247 22.25 -18.92 10.83
N ARG A 248 22.07 -19.25 12.10
CA ARG A 248 23.00 -18.88 13.18
C ARG A 248 23.96 -20.00 13.53
N ASP A 249 23.48 -21.24 13.52
CA ASP A 249 24.27 -22.44 13.80
C ASP A 249 25.40 -22.61 12.77
N GLU A 250 26.63 -22.86 13.25
CA GLU A 250 27.81 -22.93 12.38
C GLU A 250 27.83 -24.21 11.53
N GLY A 251 27.29 -25.33 12.04
CA GLY A 251 27.20 -26.58 11.29
C GLY A 251 26.24 -26.48 10.12
N GLU A 252 25.04 -25.98 10.37
CA GLU A 252 24.02 -25.68 9.37
C GLU A 252 24.56 -24.68 8.35
N ARG A 253 25.15 -23.57 8.83
CA ARG A 253 25.75 -22.55 7.97
C ARG A 253 26.83 -23.15 7.07
N ALA A 254 27.75 -23.96 7.60
CA ALA A 254 28.84 -24.53 6.82
C ALA A 254 28.32 -25.45 5.70
N ARG A 255 27.30 -26.27 5.98
CA ARG A 255 26.64 -27.12 4.98
C ARG A 255 26.01 -26.27 3.86
N LEU A 256 25.21 -25.27 4.24
CA LEU A 256 24.54 -24.38 3.29
C LEU A 256 25.52 -23.52 2.49
N TRP A 257 26.64 -23.12 3.11
CA TRP A 257 27.70 -22.39 2.43
C TRP A 257 28.37 -23.22 1.33
N LYS A 258 28.63 -24.51 1.58
CA LYS A 258 29.14 -25.42 0.55
C LYS A 258 28.20 -25.49 -0.67
N LEU A 259 26.88 -25.57 -0.44
CA LEU A 259 25.89 -25.51 -1.52
C LEU A 259 25.93 -24.18 -2.27
N ALA A 260 26.07 -23.07 -1.54
CA ALA A 260 26.16 -21.74 -2.15
C ALA A 260 27.41 -21.58 -3.03
N VAL A 261 28.58 -22.02 -2.56
CA VAL A 261 29.82 -21.99 -3.34
C VAL A 261 29.75 -22.92 -4.55
N ALA A 262 29.14 -24.10 -4.42
CA ALA A 262 28.94 -24.99 -5.56
C ALA A 262 28.04 -24.37 -6.65
N ALA A 263 27.02 -23.61 -6.26
CA ALA A 263 26.12 -22.91 -7.19
C ALA A 263 26.72 -21.62 -7.75
N PHE A 264 27.58 -20.95 -6.99
CA PHE A 264 28.25 -19.71 -7.37
C PHE A 264 29.65 -19.62 -6.73
N PRO A 265 30.68 -20.17 -7.41
CA PRO A 265 32.05 -20.24 -6.88
C PRO A 265 32.62 -18.92 -6.35
N PRO A 266 32.33 -17.73 -6.94
CA PRO A 266 32.87 -16.47 -6.44
C PRO A 266 32.50 -16.12 -4.98
N TYR A 267 31.51 -16.79 -4.36
CA TYR A 267 31.24 -16.58 -2.93
C TYR A 267 32.43 -16.91 -2.03
N GLU A 268 33.29 -17.86 -2.41
CA GLU A 268 34.49 -18.20 -1.64
C GLU A 268 35.45 -17.01 -1.55
N GLU A 269 35.71 -16.36 -2.68
CA GLU A 269 36.51 -15.13 -2.69
C GLU A 269 35.86 -13.99 -1.91
N TYR A 270 34.53 -13.86 -1.96
CA TYR A 270 33.83 -12.76 -1.30
C TYR A 270 33.92 -12.85 0.22
N GLN A 271 33.95 -14.07 0.76
CA GLN A 271 34.17 -14.30 2.18
C GLN A 271 35.59 -13.92 2.62
N GLY A 272 36.60 -14.10 1.75
CA GLY A 272 37.96 -13.65 2.01
C GLY A 272 38.16 -12.13 1.92
N LYS A 273 37.30 -11.43 1.16
CA LYS A 273 37.37 -9.97 0.96
C LYS A 273 36.76 -9.14 2.09
N THR A 274 36.18 -9.77 3.12
CA THR A 274 35.48 -9.05 4.18
C THR A 274 35.68 -9.68 5.57
N SER A 275 35.76 -8.84 6.59
CA SER A 275 35.85 -9.27 8.00
C SER A 275 34.49 -9.56 8.62
N ARG A 276 33.37 -9.14 7.99
CA ARG A 276 32.04 -9.47 8.50
C ARG A 276 31.66 -10.91 8.18
N ARG A 277 30.90 -11.53 9.07
CA ARG A 277 30.20 -12.78 8.77
C ARG A 277 29.15 -12.50 7.69
N ILE A 278 29.31 -13.06 6.49
CA ILE A 278 28.32 -12.93 5.41
C ILE A 278 27.03 -13.63 5.86
N PRO A 279 25.89 -12.92 5.93
CA PRO A 279 24.62 -13.52 6.35
C PRO A 279 24.15 -14.61 5.38
N VAL A 280 23.68 -15.71 5.93
CA VAL A 280 23.04 -16.80 5.19
C VAL A 280 21.63 -16.98 5.74
N PHE A 281 20.65 -17.00 4.86
CA PHE A 281 19.26 -17.32 5.20
C PHE A 281 18.84 -18.60 4.49
N VAL A 282 17.97 -19.37 5.13
CA VAL A 282 17.21 -20.45 4.48
C VAL A 282 15.78 -19.98 4.28
N ALA A 283 15.23 -20.19 3.08
CA ALA A 283 13.84 -19.93 2.73
C ALA A 283 13.10 -21.26 2.62
N GLU A 284 12.10 -21.45 3.49
CA GLU A 284 11.37 -22.71 3.65
C GLU A 284 9.91 -22.53 3.21
N PRO A 285 9.27 -23.53 2.59
CA PRO A 285 7.88 -23.43 2.20
C PRO A 285 7.00 -23.11 3.40
N ARG A 286 6.01 -22.23 3.22
CA ARG A 286 4.95 -22.08 4.22
C ARG A 286 4.10 -23.35 4.23
N ALA A 287 3.93 -23.94 5.42
CA ALA A 287 2.93 -24.97 5.67
C ALA A 287 1.51 -24.38 5.59
#